data_AF-A0A7Z9HT85-F1
#
_entry.id   AF-A0A7Z9HT85-F1
#
_cell.length_a   1.000
_cell.length_b   1.000
_cell.length_c   1.000
_cell.angle_alpha   90.00
_cell.angle_beta   90.00
_cell.angle_gamma   90.00
#
_symmetry.space_group_name_H-M   'P 1'
#
loop_
_entity.id
_entity.type
_entity.pdbx_description
1 polymer ?
#
loop_
_entity_poly.entity_id
_entity_poly.type
_entity_poly.pdbx_seq_one_letter_code
_entity_poly.pdbx_strand_id
1 'polypeptide(L)'
;MARAAAKEEKNVDMDLTAKAIAKAVADGDIVNFKALFGAISPIRQWTTEMLESEKYSYFRPDAEQEGNQIFKDAHRLVKEMFTWKFITQELEAHRPAQLPSELLLPLADNAIRESRFTSAAQAYELLRIRRKMQTAFFEEADKALAADDIPRAVQGYRVAIGLAYDYAAFPEPLPKVANYQTGALLVHGRYPRSPEDCIAVQPEEAHTNIALGFLLGDDEATARLTEPPLDKRLTFLKELVLRIDPQWDTFVERYKKACSLVTEFAERMSHQSATLADEIEEQQGHNPEEIMETLLGRKIENGVWWQYLKDLAYEHPAGVLFIARQRFGEHEVLMPRLLEGSSVPAKLGLTQDSPTPA
;
A
#
# COMPACT_ATOMS: atom_id res chain seq x y z
N MET A 1 -26.30 -44.27 20.62
CA MET A 1 -25.05 -43.48 20.48
C MET A 1 -24.19 -44.19 19.45
N ALA A 2 -24.06 -43.64 18.24
CA ALA A 2 -23.17 -44.19 17.23
C ALA A 2 -21.72 -43.99 17.72
N ARG A 3 -20.96 -45.09 17.84
CA ARG A 3 -19.50 -45.02 18.01
C ARG A 3 -18.96 -44.28 16.79
N ALA A 4 -18.37 -43.10 16.99
CA ALA A 4 -17.56 -42.48 15.95
C ALA A 4 -16.49 -43.51 15.55
N ALA A 5 -16.52 -43.95 14.29
CA ALA A 5 -15.47 -44.79 13.75
C ALA A 5 -14.13 -44.07 13.99
N ALA A 6 -13.14 -44.81 14.51
CA ALA A 6 -11.79 -44.27 14.63
C ALA A 6 -11.36 -43.82 13.23
N LYS A 7 -11.19 -42.51 13.03
CA LYS A 7 -10.56 -41.99 11.82
C LYS A 7 -9.15 -42.57 11.80
N GLU A 8 -8.77 -43.23 10.71
CA GLU A 8 -7.37 -43.60 10.50
C GLU A 8 -6.52 -42.34 10.60
N GLU A 9 -5.61 -42.32 11.57
CA GLU A 9 -4.63 -41.25 11.72
C GLU A 9 -3.63 -41.36 10.56
N LYS A 10 -3.49 -40.28 9.79
CA LYS A 10 -2.53 -40.27 8.69
C LYS A 10 -1.11 -40.16 9.24
N ASN A 11 -0.15 -40.76 8.54
CA ASN A 11 1.26 -40.51 8.81
C ASN A 11 1.64 -39.12 8.28
N VAL A 12 2.22 -38.27 9.14
CA VAL A 12 2.64 -36.90 8.77
C VAL A 12 4.16 -36.89 8.64
N ASP A 13 4.67 -36.40 7.51
CA ASP A 13 6.11 -36.17 7.36
C ASP A 13 6.55 -34.99 8.24
N MET A 14 7.29 -35.32 9.30
CA MET A 14 7.75 -34.35 10.28
C MET A 14 8.89 -33.46 9.77
N ASP A 15 9.72 -33.92 8.83
CA ASP A 15 10.75 -33.06 8.23
C ASP A 15 10.10 -32.07 7.26
N LEU A 16 9.16 -32.52 6.44
CA LEU A 16 8.38 -31.64 5.58
C LEU A 16 7.56 -30.63 6.38
N THR A 17 7.03 -31.03 7.54
CA THR A 17 6.37 -30.13 8.49
C THR A 17 7.32 -29.05 9.00
N ALA A 18 8.54 -29.41 9.41
CA ALA A 18 9.54 -28.46 9.85
C ALA A 18 9.90 -27.45 8.75
N LYS A 19 10.06 -27.94 7.50
CA LYS A 19 10.32 -27.09 6.33
C LYS A 19 9.16 -26.13 6.03
N ALA A 20 7.92 -26.59 6.12
CA ALA A 20 6.74 -25.75 5.86
C ALA A 20 6.61 -24.62 6.90
N ILE A 21 6.82 -24.94 8.19
CA ILE A 21 6.83 -23.94 9.25
C ILE A 21 7.98 -22.94 9.05
N ALA A 22 9.18 -23.45 8.73
CA ALA A 22 10.35 -22.62 8.46
C ALA A 22 10.13 -21.66 7.29
N LYS A 23 9.50 -22.13 6.20
CA LYS A 23 9.15 -21.30 5.06
C LYS A 23 8.21 -20.16 5.47
N ALA A 24 7.16 -20.44 6.23
CA ALA A 24 6.23 -19.40 6.67
C ALA A 24 6.91 -18.33 7.55
N VAL A 25 7.85 -18.73 8.40
CA VAL A 25 8.68 -17.81 9.20
C VAL A 25 9.64 -17.01 8.31
N ALA A 26 10.31 -17.67 7.36
CA ALA A 26 11.26 -17.04 6.45
C ALA A 26 10.59 -16.01 5.53
N ASP A 27 9.41 -16.32 5.02
CA ASP A 27 8.61 -15.45 4.14
C ASP A 27 7.89 -14.33 4.91
N GLY A 28 7.94 -14.33 6.26
CA GLY A 28 7.20 -13.39 7.10
C GLY A 28 5.68 -13.52 6.94
N ASP A 29 5.18 -14.73 6.70
CA ASP A 29 3.79 -15.00 6.35
C ASP A 29 3.01 -15.56 7.54
N ILE A 30 2.47 -14.65 8.36
CA ILE A 30 1.69 -15.00 9.55
C ILE A 30 0.38 -15.75 9.22
N VAL A 31 -0.17 -15.55 8.02
CA VAL A 31 -1.42 -16.22 7.59
C VAL A 31 -1.13 -17.68 7.34
N ASN A 32 -0.10 -17.98 6.55
CA ASN A 32 0.34 -19.34 6.30
C ASN A 32 0.86 -20.01 7.58
N PHE A 33 1.59 -19.27 8.42
CA PHE A 33 2.01 -19.77 9.72
C PHE A 33 0.83 -20.19 10.59
N LYS A 34 -0.20 -19.34 10.75
CA LYS A 34 -1.44 -19.68 11.48
C LYS A 34 -2.16 -20.87 10.86
N ALA A 35 -2.24 -20.94 9.53
CA ALA A 35 -2.92 -22.02 8.82
C ALA A 35 -2.29 -23.39 9.11
N LEU A 36 -0.96 -23.47 9.21
CA LEU A 36 -0.24 -24.70 9.59
C LEU A 36 -0.61 -25.19 11.00
N PHE A 37 -1.00 -24.32 11.91
CA PHE A 37 -1.48 -24.71 13.24
C PHE A 37 -3.02 -24.82 13.33
N GLY A 38 -3.76 -24.45 12.27
CA GLY A 38 -5.21 -24.44 12.25
C GLY A 38 -5.86 -25.82 12.43
N ALA A 39 -7.16 -25.85 12.74
CA ALA A 39 -7.89 -27.08 13.02
C ALA A 39 -7.95 -28.06 11.83
N ILE A 40 -7.97 -27.53 10.61
CA ILE A 40 -7.98 -28.29 9.34
C ILE A 40 -6.60 -28.36 8.69
N SER A 41 -5.53 -28.14 9.47
CA SER A 41 -4.17 -28.10 8.95
C SER A 41 -3.76 -29.42 8.27
N PRO A 42 -3.03 -29.37 7.14
CA PRO A 42 -2.48 -30.56 6.49
C PRO A 42 -1.41 -31.27 7.33
N ILE A 43 -0.85 -30.65 8.37
CA ILE A 43 0.17 -31.25 9.24
C ILE A 43 -0.37 -31.87 10.54
N ARG A 44 -1.71 -31.94 10.70
CA ARG A 44 -2.37 -32.63 11.84
C ARG A 44 -2.77 -34.05 11.46
N GLN A 45 -2.50 -35.03 12.32
CA GLN A 45 -2.69 -36.45 12.02
C GLN A 45 -4.18 -36.86 11.83
N TRP A 46 -5.12 -36.16 12.46
CA TRP A 46 -6.56 -36.48 12.43
C TRP A 46 -7.35 -35.73 11.33
N THR A 47 -6.68 -34.95 10.48
CA THR A 47 -7.32 -34.27 9.34
C THR A 47 -7.15 -35.10 8.07
N THR A 48 -8.06 -34.92 7.10
CA THR A 48 -7.98 -35.60 5.79
C THR A 48 -7.06 -34.89 4.79
N GLU A 49 -6.62 -33.68 5.11
CA GLU A 49 -5.75 -32.86 4.26
C GLU A 49 -4.33 -33.43 4.24
N MET A 50 -3.58 -33.34 3.13
CA MET A 50 -2.20 -33.87 3.05
C MET A 50 -1.24 -32.81 2.51
N LEU A 51 -0.16 -32.52 3.24
CA LEU A 51 0.79 -31.45 2.90
C LEU A 51 1.47 -31.68 1.55
N GLU A 52 1.60 -32.94 1.15
CA GLU A 52 2.23 -33.39 -0.08
C GLU A 52 1.38 -33.10 -1.33
N SER A 53 0.06 -32.90 -1.15
CA SER A 53 -0.86 -32.65 -2.25
C SER A 53 -0.57 -31.32 -2.97
N GLU A 54 -0.94 -31.24 -4.24
CA GLU A 54 -0.74 -30.04 -5.08
C GLU A 54 -1.39 -28.79 -4.48
N LYS A 55 -2.55 -28.96 -3.82
CA LYS A 55 -3.28 -27.92 -3.09
C LYS A 55 -2.40 -27.17 -2.09
N TYR A 56 -1.43 -27.83 -1.47
CA TYR A 56 -0.58 -27.28 -0.42
C TYR A 56 0.87 -27.05 -0.86
N SER A 57 1.12 -27.08 -2.16
CA SER A 57 2.44 -26.83 -2.74
C SER A 57 3.09 -25.53 -2.26
N TYR A 58 2.30 -24.47 -2.05
CA TYR A 58 2.76 -23.15 -1.58
C TYR A 58 3.33 -23.14 -0.15
N PHE A 59 3.06 -24.17 0.66
CA PHE A 59 3.68 -24.33 1.98
C PHE A 59 5.08 -24.92 1.90
N ARG A 60 5.43 -25.57 0.79
CA ARG A 60 6.72 -26.26 0.65
C ARG A 60 7.74 -25.31 0.03
N PRO A 61 8.98 -25.25 0.56
CA PRO A 61 10.01 -24.44 -0.06
C PRO A 61 10.45 -25.08 -1.38
N ASP A 62 10.81 -24.26 -2.35
CA ASP A 62 11.54 -24.71 -3.53
C ASP A 62 13.06 -24.78 -3.26
N ALA A 63 13.84 -25.22 -4.24
CA ALA A 63 15.29 -25.37 -4.10
C ALA A 63 16.03 -24.05 -3.88
N GLU A 64 15.52 -22.94 -4.42
CA GLU A 64 16.10 -21.61 -4.22
C GLU A 64 15.86 -21.14 -2.78
N GLN A 65 14.64 -21.30 -2.29
CA GLN A 65 14.26 -21.00 -0.91
C GLN A 65 15.06 -21.85 0.09
N GLU A 66 15.24 -23.15 -0.15
CA GLU A 66 16.08 -23.99 0.71
C GLU A 66 17.56 -23.55 0.73
N GLY A 67 18.03 -22.93 -0.36
CA GLY A 67 19.35 -22.34 -0.46
C GLY A 67 19.52 -21.05 0.36
N ASN A 68 18.44 -20.33 0.64
CA ASN A 68 18.43 -19.02 1.29
C ASN A 68 18.86 -19.11 2.78
N GLN A 69 19.69 -18.18 3.22
CA GLN A 69 20.16 -18.10 4.61
C GLN A 69 19.02 -17.85 5.61
N ILE A 70 18.05 -17.01 5.26
CA ILE A 70 16.88 -16.70 6.11
C ILE A 70 16.07 -17.99 6.36
N PHE A 71 15.85 -18.78 5.32
CA PHE A 71 15.18 -20.07 5.44
C PHE A 71 15.97 -21.04 6.31
N LYS A 72 17.28 -21.16 6.09
CA LYS A 72 18.16 -22.04 6.89
C LYS A 72 18.13 -21.68 8.38
N ASP A 73 18.18 -20.39 8.69
CA ASP A 73 18.11 -19.90 10.07
C ASP A 73 16.75 -20.19 10.71
N ALA A 74 15.65 -19.94 9.99
CA ALA A 74 14.30 -20.29 10.44
C ALA A 74 14.13 -21.81 10.63
N HIS A 75 14.65 -22.62 9.71
CA HIS A 75 14.58 -24.08 9.79
C HIS A 75 15.38 -24.64 10.96
N ARG A 76 16.56 -24.09 11.23
CA ARG A 76 17.34 -24.42 12.43
C ARG A 76 16.53 -24.11 13.69
N LEU A 77 15.92 -22.92 13.77
CA LEU A 77 15.12 -22.49 14.92
C LEU A 77 13.88 -23.38 15.16
N VAL A 78 13.19 -23.79 14.09
CA VAL A 78 12.07 -24.74 14.17
C VAL A 78 12.50 -26.08 14.76
N LYS A 79 13.71 -26.56 14.41
CA LYS A 79 14.26 -27.84 14.88
C LYS A 79 14.95 -27.75 16.23
N GLU A 80 15.01 -26.58 16.86
CA GLU A 80 15.51 -26.47 18.24
C GLU A 80 14.64 -27.29 19.17
N MET A 81 15.27 -28.00 20.12
CA MET A 81 14.61 -29.03 20.92
C MET A 81 13.33 -28.55 21.63
N PHE A 82 13.35 -27.36 22.22
CA PHE A 82 12.18 -26.81 22.93
C PHE A 82 11.08 -26.35 21.98
N THR A 83 11.45 -25.63 20.92
CA THR A 83 10.53 -25.18 19.86
C THR A 83 9.84 -26.36 19.20
N TRP A 84 10.62 -27.37 18.81
CA TRP A 84 10.11 -28.56 18.16
C TRP A 84 9.16 -29.35 19.06
N LYS A 85 9.52 -29.54 20.34
CA LYS A 85 8.65 -30.19 21.32
C LYS A 85 7.31 -29.45 21.48
N PHE A 86 7.34 -28.12 21.54
CA PHE A 86 6.12 -27.32 21.59
C PHE A 86 5.26 -27.53 20.33
N ILE A 87 5.88 -27.46 19.14
CA ILE A 87 5.19 -27.68 17.86
C ILE A 87 4.51 -29.05 17.84
N THR A 88 5.22 -30.13 18.19
CA THR A 88 4.64 -31.47 18.18
C THR A 88 3.45 -31.58 19.13
N GLN A 89 3.54 -30.98 20.33
CA GLN A 89 2.45 -30.99 21.30
C GLN A 89 1.22 -30.20 20.79
N GLU A 90 1.43 -29.06 20.14
CA GLU A 90 0.33 -28.27 19.57
C GLU A 90 -0.31 -28.95 18.35
N LEU A 91 0.47 -29.68 17.56
CA LEU A 91 -0.04 -30.48 16.45
C LEU A 91 -0.85 -31.68 16.94
N GLU A 92 -0.63 -32.16 18.16
CA GLU A 92 -1.39 -33.22 18.84
C GLU A 92 -2.61 -32.72 19.64
N ALA A 93 -2.63 -31.42 19.98
CA ALA A 93 -3.69 -30.82 20.77
C ALA A 93 -5.00 -30.61 19.99
N HIS A 94 -6.13 -30.98 20.62
CA HIS A 94 -7.49 -30.79 20.10
C HIS A 94 -8.14 -29.51 20.67
N ARG A 95 -7.42 -28.39 20.55
CA ARG A 95 -7.82 -27.08 21.09
C ARG A 95 -7.45 -25.96 20.11
N PRO A 96 -7.96 -24.73 20.27
CA PRO A 96 -7.46 -23.58 19.53
C PRO A 96 -5.94 -23.47 19.69
N ALA A 97 -5.23 -23.40 18.56
CA ALA A 97 -3.79 -23.53 18.57
C ALA A 97 -3.10 -22.36 19.25
N GLN A 98 -2.04 -22.68 20.00
CA GLN A 98 -1.10 -21.70 20.50
C GLN A 98 0.11 -21.65 19.57
N LEU A 99 0.56 -20.44 19.24
CA LEU A 99 1.68 -20.24 18.33
C LEU A 99 2.99 -20.13 19.12
N PRO A 100 4.10 -20.72 18.64
CA PRO A 100 5.39 -20.66 19.33
C PRO A 100 5.97 -19.24 19.24
N SER A 101 6.15 -18.58 20.38
CA SER A 101 6.63 -17.20 20.48
C SER A 101 8.02 -17.00 19.91
N GLU A 102 8.87 -18.01 20.01
CA GLU A 102 10.25 -18.05 19.50
C GLU A 102 10.28 -17.84 17.99
N LEU A 103 9.23 -18.27 17.27
CA LEU A 103 9.11 -18.12 15.82
C LEU A 103 8.42 -16.81 15.41
N LEU A 104 7.60 -16.22 16.28
CA LEU A 104 6.83 -15.02 15.94
C LEU A 104 7.70 -13.78 15.74
N LEU A 105 8.77 -13.61 16.53
CA LEU A 105 9.68 -12.47 16.39
C LEU A 105 10.44 -12.50 15.06
N PRO A 106 11.17 -13.58 14.71
CA PRO A 106 11.85 -13.64 13.41
C PRO A 106 10.86 -13.59 12.24
N LEU A 107 9.65 -14.15 12.38
CA LEU A 107 8.59 -13.99 11.38
C LEU A 107 8.24 -12.51 11.17
N ALA A 108 8.03 -11.75 12.25
CA ALA A 108 7.71 -10.32 12.16
C ALA A 108 8.85 -9.52 11.51
N ASP A 109 10.11 -9.80 11.89
CA ASP A 109 11.28 -9.13 11.35
C ASP A 109 11.47 -9.45 9.86
N ASN A 110 11.23 -10.70 9.46
CA ASN A 110 11.25 -11.11 8.05
C ASN A 110 10.10 -10.45 7.27
N ALA A 111 8.91 -10.34 7.86
CA ALA A 111 7.79 -9.63 7.24
C ALA A 111 8.12 -8.15 6.98
N ILE A 112 8.84 -7.48 7.89
CA ILE A 112 9.32 -6.11 7.65
C ILE A 112 10.28 -6.07 6.47
N ARG A 113 11.23 -7.01 6.39
CA ARG A 113 12.21 -7.06 5.30
C ARG A 113 11.53 -7.20 3.94
N GLU A 114 10.49 -8.03 3.87
CA GLU A 114 9.67 -8.25 2.68
C GLU A 114 8.60 -7.15 2.47
N SER A 115 8.63 -6.07 3.27
CA SER A 115 7.64 -4.98 3.23
C SER A 115 6.18 -5.41 3.46
N ARG A 116 5.96 -6.57 4.11
CA ARG A 116 4.65 -7.11 4.50
C ARG A 116 4.23 -6.59 5.87
N PHE A 117 4.00 -5.29 5.97
CA PHE A 117 3.82 -4.63 7.28
C PHE A 117 2.57 -5.09 8.03
N THR A 118 1.49 -5.49 7.35
CA THR A 118 0.30 -6.06 8.00
C THR A 118 0.60 -7.39 8.68
N SER A 119 1.43 -8.25 8.06
CA SER A 119 1.91 -9.49 8.67
C SER A 119 2.79 -9.21 9.89
N ALA A 120 3.73 -8.25 9.76
CA ALA A 120 4.58 -7.83 10.87
C ALA A 120 3.75 -7.27 12.05
N ALA A 121 2.75 -6.44 11.76
CA ALA A 121 1.84 -5.86 12.75
C ALA A 121 1.11 -6.96 13.54
N GLN A 122 0.56 -7.96 12.85
CA GLN A 122 -0.11 -9.09 13.51
C GLN A 122 0.85 -9.91 14.37
N ALA A 123 2.06 -10.21 13.86
CA ALA A 123 3.04 -11.00 14.59
C ALA A 123 3.54 -10.28 15.85
N TYR A 124 3.88 -9.00 15.76
CA TYR A 124 4.25 -8.21 16.94
C TYR A 124 3.08 -7.97 17.90
N GLU A 125 1.84 -7.91 17.40
CA GLU A 125 0.65 -7.77 18.25
C GLU A 125 0.42 -9.05 19.07
N LEU A 126 0.61 -10.23 18.49
CA LEU A 126 0.57 -11.51 19.22
C LEU A 126 1.62 -11.56 20.34
N LEU A 127 2.79 -10.96 20.11
CA LEU A 127 3.85 -10.80 21.11
C LEU A 127 3.63 -9.63 22.07
N ARG A 128 2.59 -8.81 21.89
CA ARG A 128 2.30 -7.59 22.66
C ARG A 128 3.42 -6.54 22.65
N ILE A 129 4.25 -6.52 21.61
CA ILE A 129 5.35 -5.56 21.43
C ILE A 129 5.15 -4.61 20.25
N ARG A 130 4.05 -4.73 19.49
CA ARG A 130 3.77 -3.91 18.29
C ARG A 130 3.97 -2.41 18.51
N ARG A 131 3.36 -1.84 19.55
CA ARG A 131 3.48 -0.40 19.86
C ARG A 131 4.92 0.00 20.18
N LYS A 132 5.66 -0.87 20.89
CA LYS A 132 7.08 -0.65 21.18
C LYS A 132 7.90 -0.63 19.89
N MET A 133 7.66 -1.58 18.98
CA MET A 133 8.34 -1.64 17.68
C MET A 133 7.99 -0.43 16.81
N GLN A 134 6.71 -0.04 16.75
CA GLN A 134 6.27 1.17 16.05
C GLN A 134 7.00 2.42 16.54
N THR A 135 7.12 2.58 17.86
CA THR A 135 7.86 3.71 18.47
C THR A 135 9.33 3.66 18.10
N ALA A 136 9.97 2.49 18.19
CA ALA A 136 11.38 2.33 17.83
C ALA A 136 11.65 2.68 16.36
N PHE A 137 10.77 2.27 15.44
CA PHE A 137 10.90 2.63 14.03
C PHE A 137 10.73 4.13 13.78
N PHE A 138 9.80 4.80 14.46
CA PHE A 138 9.72 6.26 14.39
C PHE A 138 11.00 6.93 14.91
N GLU A 139 11.53 6.50 16.07
CA GLU A 139 12.76 7.06 16.62
C GLU A 139 13.97 6.87 15.70
N GLU A 140 14.10 5.72 15.06
CA GLU A 140 15.16 5.47 14.07
C GLU A 140 14.96 6.31 12.80
N ALA A 141 13.71 6.46 12.36
CA ALA A 141 13.38 7.28 11.20
C ALA A 141 13.66 8.77 11.44
N ASP A 142 13.33 9.28 12.62
CA ASP A 142 13.60 10.65 13.04
C ASP A 142 15.10 10.93 13.10
N LYS A 143 15.88 9.97 13.64
CA LYS A 143 17.35 10.05 13.62
C LYS A 143 17.91 10.07 12.20
N ALA A 144 17.38 9.23 11.31
CA ALA A 144 17.79 9.22 9.90
C ALA A 144 17.44 10.54 9.19
N LEU A 145 16.25 11.10 9.45
CA LEU A 145 15.81 12.37 8.90
C LEU A 145 16.67 13.54 9.38
N ALA A 146 17.06 13.53 10.66
CA ALA A 146 17.97 14.50 11.24
C ALA A 146 19.39 14.41 10.63
N ALA A 147 19.81 13.20 10.23
CA ALA A 147 21.08 12.93 9.58
C ALA A 147 21.07 13.07 8.03
N ASP A 148 19.98 13.60 7.45
CA ASP A 148 19.77 13.74 6.01
C ASP A 148 19.75 12.41 5.22
N ASP A 149 19.57 11.27 5.89
CA ASP A 149 19.35 9.96 5.28
C ASP A 149 17.86 9.76 4.96
N ILE A 150 17.39 10.48 3.92
CA ILE A 150 15.98 10.48 3.50
C ILE A 150 15.45 9.09 3.13
N PRO A 151 16.17 8.25 2.36
CA PRO A 151 15.69 6.91 2.02
C PRO A 151 15.43 6.04 3.26
N ARG A 152 16.32 6.11 4.26
CA ARG A 152 16.14 5.38 5.52
C ARG A 152 15.03 5.98 6.37
N ALA A 153 14.90 7.30 6.42
CA ALA A 153 13.80 7.97 7.11
C ALA A 153 12.45 7.52 6.55
N VAL A 154 12.25 7.61 5.23
CA VAL A 154 11.01 7.18 4.57
C VAL A 154 10.71 5.71 4.86
N GLN A 155 11.71 4.83 4.81
CA GLN A 155 11.51 3.42 5.15
C GLN A 155 11.02 3.24 6.59
N GLY A 156 11.65 3.91 7.56
CA GLY A 156 11.27 3.80 8.96
C GLY A 156 9.85 4.31 9.23
N TYR A 157 9.46 5.44 8.62
CA TYR A 157 8.08 5.95 8.67
C TYR A 157 7.08 4.96 8.06
N ARG A 158 7.37 4.40 6.88
CA ARG A 158 6.48 3.41 6.23
C ARG A 158 6.30 2.16 7.09
N VAL A 159 7.38 1.66 7.69
CA VAL A 159 7.30 0.52 8.62
C VAL A 159 6.45 0.90 9.83
N ALA A 160 6.75 2.02 10.50
CA ALA A 160 6.02 2.44 11.70
C ALA A 160 4.52 2.62 11.46
N ILE A 161 4.13 3.26 10.35
CA ILE A 161 2.73 3.43 9.96
C ILE A 161 2.11 2.09 9.58
N GLY A 162 2.83 1.23 8.87
CA GLY A 162 2.37 -0.11 8.50
C GLY A 162 2.15 -1.04 9.70
N LEU A 163 2.72 -0.71 10.86
CA LEU A 163 2.47 -1.37 12.14
C LEU A 163 1.24 -0.83 12.89
N ALA A 164 0.51 0.15 12.34
CA ALA A 164 -0.71 0.66 12.94
C ALA A 164 -1.81 -0.42 12.99
N TYR A 165 -2.66 -0.33 14.00
CA TYR A 165 -3.72 -1.30 14.26
C TYR A 165 -5.04 -0.56 14.50
N ASP A 166 -6.09 -1.03 13.84
CA ASP A 166 -7.44 -0.55 14.06
C ASP A 166 -8.12 -1.43 15.12
N TYR A 167 -8.11 -0.97 16.37
CA TYR A 167 -8.79 -1.64 17.48
C TYR A 167 -10.30 -1.40 17.50
N ALA A 168 -10.82 -0.50 16.65
CA ALA A 168 -12.24 -0.31 16.44
C ALA A 168 -12.81 -1.22 15.33
N ALA A 169 -11.94 -1.91 14.59
CA ALA A 169 -12.36 -2.91 13.62
C ALA A 169 -13.14 -4.05 14.29
N PHE A 170 -14.24 -4.46 13.66
CA PHE A 170 -15.14 -5.52 14.13
C PHE A 170 -15.16 -6.66 13.08
N PRO A 171 -15.19 -7.95 13.47
CA PRO A 171 -15.37 -8.50 14.81
C PRO A 171 -14.12 -8.56 15.69
N GLU A 172 -12.93 -8.39 15.11
CA GLU A 172 -11.66 -8.38 15.82
C GLU A 172 -10.77 -7.22 15.33
N PRO A 173 -9.90 -6.67 16.20
CA PRO A 173 -8.88 -5.71 15.80
C PRO A 173 -8.02 -6.23 14.63
N LEU A 174 -7.75 -5.37 13.65
CA LEU A 174 -6.98 -5.71 12.44
C LEU A 174 -5.87 -4.69 12.19
N PRO A 175 -4.79 -5.05 11.46
CA PRO A 175 -3.85 -4.07 10.95
C PRO A 175 -4.57 -2.98 10.16
N LYS A 176 -4.21 -1.72 10.41
CA LYS A 176 -4.75 -0.59 9.64
C LYS A 176 -4.11 -0.64 8.25
N VAL A 177 -4.94 -0.59 7.21
CA VAL A 177 -4.49 -0.58 5.81
C VAL A 177 -4.76 0.79 5.21
N ALA A 178 -3.82 1.28 4.40
CA ALA A 178 -4.01 2.52 3.67
C ALA A 178 -5.22 2.41 2.73
N ASN A 179 -6.13 3.38 2.82
CA ASN A 179 -7.34 3.44 1.99
C ASN A 179 -7.32 4.74 1.17
N TYR A 180 -6.40 4.80 0.21
CA TYR A 180 -6.23 5.97 -0.65
C TYR A 180 -7.47 6.27 -1.48
N GLN A 181 -8.25 5.26 -1.86
CA GLN A 181 -9.49 5.43 -2.61
C GLN A 181 -10.53 6.24 -1.83
N THR A 182 -10.71 5.94 -0.55
CA THR A 182 -11.63 6.72 0.31
C THR A 182 -11.02 8.07 0.67
N GLY A 183 -9.72 8.12 0.95
CA GLY A 183 -9.03 9.38 1.21
C GLY A 183 -9.14 10.36 0.03
N ALA A 184 -9.00 9.88 -1.20
CA ALA A 184 -9.09 10.70 -2.40
C ALA A 184 -10.49 11.31 -2.55
N LEU A 185 -11.55 10.56 -2.24
CA LEU A 185 -12.91 11.09 -2.20
C LEU A 185 -13.10 12.16 -1.13
N LEU A 186 -12.45 12.05 0.02
CA LEU A 186 -12.53 13.07 1.08
C LEU A 186 -11.80 14.34 0.66
N VAL A 187 -10.59 14.18 0.11
CA VAL A 187 -9.75 15.25 -0.43
C VAL A 187 -10.49 16.02 -1.52
N HIS A 188 -11.16 15.32 -2.45
CA HIS A 188 -11.94 15.92 -3.54
C HIS A 188 -13.44 16.05 -3.25
N GLY A 189 -13.88 15.81 -2.03
CA GLY A 189 -15.31 15.66 -1.71
C GLY A 189 -16.08 16.98 -1.80
N ARG A 190 -15.40 18.08 -1.46
CA ARG A 190 -15.94 19.44 -1.61
C ARG A 190 -15.56 19.99 -2.97
N TYR A 191 -16.57 20.40 -3.73
CA TYR A 191 -16.33 21.09 -4.99
C TYR A 191 -15.71 22.47 -4.70
N PRO A 192 -14.59 22.84 -5.36
CA PRO A 192 -13.92 24.12 -5.13
C PRO A 192 -14.82 25.30 -5.50
N ARG A 193 -14.82 26.38 -4.72
CA ARG A 193 -15.62 27.58 -5.03
C ARG A 193 -14.86 28.53 -5.94
N SER A 194 -13.54 28.58 -5.78
CA SER A 194 -12.63 29.25 -6.69
C SER A 194 -11.48 28.32 -7.09
N PRO A 195 -10.74 28.64 -8.16
CA PRO A 195 -9.64 27.80 -8.58
C PRO A 195 -8.56 27.62 -7.51
N GLU A 196 -8.33 28.65 -6.69
CA GLU A 196 -7.37 28.67 -5.58
C GLU A 196 -7.76 27.72 -4.43
N ASP A 197 -9.00 27.26 -4.36
CA ASP A 197 -9.44 26.25 -3.38
C ASP A 197 -8.98 24.82 -3.76
N CYS A 198 -8.50 24.61 -4.99
CA CYS A 198 -8.04 23.28 -5.41
C CYS A 198 -6.74 22.91 -4.69
N ILE A 199 -6.61 21.65 -4.25
CA ILE A 199 -5.40 21.14 -3.58
C ILE A 199 -4.15 21.36 -4.43
N ALA A 200 -4.25 21.07 -5.72
CA ALA A 200 -3.13 21.13 -6.63
C ALA A 200 -2.56 22.53 -6.86
N VAL A 201 -3.28 23.59 -6.44
CA VAL A 201 -2.81 24.97 -6.52
C VAL A 201 -2.60 25.64 -5.17
N GLN A 202 -2.65 24.88 -4.08
CA GLN A 202 -2.35 25.41 -2.76
C GLN A 202 -0.91 25.94 -2.69
N PRO A 203 -0.63 26.91 -1.79
CA PRO A 203 0.74 27.31 -1.48
C PRO A 203 1.61 26.10 -1.16
N GLU A 204 2.87 26.15 -1.57
CA GLU A 204 3.78 24.99 -1.57
C GLU A 204 3.86 24.24 -0.24
N GLU A 205 3.96 24.98 0.87
CA GLU A 205 3.98 24.40 2.21
C GLU A 205 2.66 23.70 2.56
N ALA A 206 1.52 24.32 2.24
CA ALA A 206 0.20 23.74 2.47
C ALA A 206 -0.01 22.49 1.61
N HIS A 207 0.36 22.54 0.32
CA HIS A 207 0.29 21.40 -0.58
C HIS A 207 1.17 20.24 -0.07
N THR A 208 2.40 20.52 0.37
CA THR A 208 3.30 19.51 0.93
C THR A 208 2.71 18.86 2.18
N ASN A 209 2.15 19.65 3.09
CA ASN A 209 1.52 19.12 4.31
C ASN A 209 0.28 18.26 4.01
N ILE A 210 -0.57 18.68 3.05
CA ILE A 210 -1.72 17.90 2.59
C ILE A 210 -1.25 16.58 1.96
N ALA A 211 -0.20 16.63 1.12
CA ALA A 211 0.37 15.46 0.48
C ALA A 211 0.90 14.44 1.50
N LEU A 212 1.66 14.89 2.49
CA LEU A 212 2.17 14.04 3.57
C LEU A 212 1.03 13.45 4.39
N GLY A 213 0.06 14.26 4.80
CA GLY A 213 -1.13 13.81 5.53
C GLY A 213 -1.92 12.73 4.80
N PHE A 214 -2.15 12.94 3.50
CA PHE A 214 -2.87 11.99 2.66
C PHE A 214 -2.11 10.68 2.44
N LEU A 215 -0.82 10.75 2.09
CA LEU A 215 -0.01 9.57 1.76
C LEU A 215 0.39 8.75 2.98
N LEU A 216 0.60 9.38 4.13
CA LEU A 216 0.92 8.69 5.37
C LEU A 216 -0.35 8.17 6.06
N GLY A 217 -1.47 8.89 5.96
CA GLY A 217 -2.75 8.49 6.58
C GLY A 217 -2.68 8.37 8.10
N ASP A 218 -1.71 9.06 8.72
CA ASP A 218 -1.39 9.03 10.13
C ASP A 218 -0.99 10.44 10.61
N ASP A 219 -1.78 10.98 11.54
CA ASP A 219 -1.62 12.35 12.04
C ASP A 219 -0.33 12.52 12.86
N GLU A 220 0.07 11.49 13.62
CA GLU A 220 1.31 11.53 14.42
C GLU A 220 2.53 11.57 13.49
N ALA A 221 2.56 10.68 12.48
CA ALA A 221 3.62 10.68 11.48
C ALA A 221 3.71 12.01 10.73
N THR A 222 2.56 12.58 10.37
CA THR A 222 2.49 13.86 9.65
C THR A 222 2.97 15.01 10.52
N ALA A 223 2.56 15.05 11.80
CA ALA A 223 2.98 16.07 12.76
C ALA A 223 4.51 16.07 12.94
N ARG A 224 5.14 14.90 13.05
CA ARG A 224 6.61 14.78 13.15
C ARG A 224 7.35 15.37 11.95
N LEU A 225 6.72 15.36 10.77
CA LEU A 225 7.29 15.91 9.55
C LEU A 225 6.98 17.40 9.35
N THR A 226 6.30 18.09 10.27
CA THR A 226 5.99 19.53 10.12
C THR A 226 7.14 20.45 10.52
N GLU A 227 7.98 20.05 11.47
CA GLU A 227 9.13 20.84 11.95
C GLU A 227 10.29 20.96 10.95
N PRO A 228 10.63 19.91 10.17
CA PRO A 228 11.70 20.00 9.18
C PRO A 228 11.51 21.11 8.14
N PRO A 229 12.60 21.73 7.63
CA PRO A 229 12.53 22.71 6.55
C PRO A 229 11.80 22.16 5.31
N LEU A 230 11.14 23.04 4.57
CA LEU A 230 10.31 22.67 3.42
C LEU A 230 11.08 21.83 2.38
N ASP A 231 12.31 22.19 2.03
CA ASP A 231 13.10 21.41 1.06
C ASP A 231 13.38 19.97 1.50
N LYS A 232 13.56 19.76 2.81
CA LYS A 232 13.70 18.41 3.39
C LYS A 232 12.38 17.64 3.30
N ARG A 233 11.25 18.28 3.63
CA ARG A 233 9.90 17.69 3.48
C ARG A 233 9.60 17.33 2.03
N LEU A 234 9.98 18.15 1.08
CA LEU A 234 9.81 17.90 -0.35
C LEU A 234 10.64 16.70 -0.84
N THR A 235 11.88 16.60 -0.37
CA THR A 235 12.75 15.46 -0.71
C THR A 235 12.22 14.17 -0.09
N PHE A 236 11.72 14.23 1.14
CA PHE A 236 11.01 13.12 1.79
C PHE A 236 9.76 12.72 1.01
N LEU A 237 8.92 13.69 0.62
CA LEU A 237 7.71 13.45 -0.16
C LEU A 237 8.02 12.75 -1.48
N LYS A 238 9.04 13.21 -2.21
CA LYS A 238 9.47 12.57 -3.46
C LYS A 238 9.82 11.09 -3.26
N GLU A 239 10.69 10.81 -2.29
CA GLU A 239 11.10 9.44 -1.97
C GLU A 239 9.91 8.58 -1.51
N LEU A 240 8.98 9.16 -0.74
CA LEU A 240 7.74 8.49 -0.31
C LEU A 240 6.87 8.10 -1.52
N VAL A 241 6.65 9.02 -2.46
CA VAL A 241 5.86 8.76 -3.67
C VAL A 241 6.46 7.60 -4.46
N LEU A 242 7.77 7.63 -4.73
CA LEU A 242 8.45 6.58 -5.51
C LEU A 242 8.42 5.21 -4.82
N ARG A 243 8.37 5.16 -3.49
CA ARG A 243 8.24 3.90 -2.73
C ARG A 243 6.81 3.38 -2.62
N ILE A 244 5.82 4.26 -2.65
CA ILE A 244 4.40 3.89 -2.66
C ILE A 244 4.02 3.42 -4.06
N ASP A 245 4.51 4.10 -5.08
CA ASP A 245 4.18 3.88 -6.48
C ASP A 245 5.45 3.64 -7.31
N PRO A 246 5.85 2.36 -7.48
CA PRO A 246 6.98 2.00 -8.34
C PRO A 246 6.75 2.32 -9.83
N GLN A 247 5.51 2.61 -10.24
CA GLN A 247 5.14 2.94 -11.61
C GLN A 247 4.88 4.44 -11.79
N TRP A 248 5.38 5.28 -10.88
CA TRP A 248 5.18 6.73 -10.91
C TRP A 248 5.54 7.37 -12.25
N ASP A 249 6.63 6.94 -12.90
CA ASP A 249 7.05 7.48 -14.20
C ASP A 249 5.99 7.26 -15.29
N THR A 250 5.27 6.13 -15.24
CA THR A 250 4.13 5.87 -16.15
C THR A 250 3.00 6.86 -15.92
N PHE A 251 2.71 7.19 -14.66
CA PHE A 251 1.74 8.24 -14.34
C PHE A 251 2.21 9.62 -14.83
N VAL A 252 3.50 9.95 -14.66
CA VAL A 252 4.07 11.23 -15.13
C VAL A 252 3.87 11.41 -16.64
N GLU A 253 4.13 10.38 -17.44
CA GLU A 253 3.90 10.42 -18.90
C GLU A 253 2.43 10.66 -19.24
N ARG A 254 1.52 9.91 -18.59
CA ARG A 254 0.06 10.06 -18.75
C ARG A 254 -0.41 11.44 -18.35
N TYR A 255 0.09 11.95 -17.23
CA TYR A 255 -0.23 13.27 -16.70
C TYR A 255 0.20 14.37 -17.68
N LYS A 256 1.43 14.32 -18.21
CA LYS A 256 1.91 15.27 -19.22
C LYS A 256 1.07 15.24 -20.49
N LYS A 257 0.67 14.05 -20.95
CA LYS A 257 -0.25 13.90 -22.09
C LYS A 257 -1.62 14.50 -21.79
N ALA A 258 -2.16 14.27 -20.60
CA ALA A 258 -3.42 14.86 -20.16
C ALA A 258 -3.34 16.39 -20.07
N CYS A 259 -2.20 16.97 -19.66
CA CYS A 259 -1.99 18.42 -19.68
C CYS A 259 -2.10 18.98 -21.10
N SER A 260 -1.51 18.32 -22.11
CA SER A 260 -1.65 18.74 -23.51
C SER A 260 -3.11 18.73 -23.97
N LEU A 261 -3.87 17.70 -23.61
CA LEU A 261 -5.31 17.62 -23.91
C LEU A 261 -6.11 18.74 -23.25
N VAL A 262 -5.76 19.12 -22.01
CA VAL A 262 -6.37 20.27 -21.32
C VAL A 262 -6.07 21.57 -22.08
N THR A 263 -4.83 21.79 -22.52
CA THR A 263 -4.46 23.00 -23.29
C THR A 263 -5.21 23.05 -24.62
N GLU A 264 -5.21 21.95 -25.39
CA GLU A 264 -5.95 21.86 -26.66
C GLU A 264 -7.46 22.09 -26.45
N PHE A 265 -8.00 21.59 -25.34
CA PHE A 265 -9.39 21.83 -24.98
C PHE A 265 -9.65 23.31 -24.65
N ALA A 266 -8.79 23.94 -23.86
CA ALA A 266 -8.92 25.35 -23.49
C ALA A 266 -8.77 26.29 -24.70
N GLU A 267 -7.82 26.02 -25.60
CA GLU A 267 -7.63 26.78 -26.84
C GLU A 267 -8.89 26.73 -27.71
N ARG A 268 -9.46 25.54 -27.91
CA ARG A 268 -10.72 25.38 -28.66
C ARG A 268 -11.88 26.14 -28.03
N MET A 269 -12.04 26.06 -26.71
CA MET A 269 -13.06 26.83 -25.99
C MET A 269 -12.88 28.35 -26.11
N SER A 270 -11.64 28.84 -26.22
CA SER A 270 -11.36 30.27 -26.39
C SER A 270 -11.64 30.81 -27.81
N HIS A 271 -11.73 29.93 -28.81
CA HIS A 271 -11.97 30.29 -30.22
C HIS A 271 -13.45 30.19 -30.64
N GLN A 272 -14.36 29.77 -29.75
CA GLN A 272 -15.79 29.71 -30.04
C GLN A 272 -16.40 31.12 -30.13
N SER A 273 -17.03 31.41 -31.27
CA SER A 273 -17.61 32.72 -31.60
C SER A 273 -19.09 32.58 -31.96
N ALA A 274 -20.00 32.73 -31.00
CA ALA A 274 -21.47 32.92 -31.12
C ALA A 274 -22.14 32.72 -32.51
N THR A 275 -22.03 31.54 -33.11
CA THR A 275 -22.69 31.14 -34.36
C THR A 275 -23.43 29.81 -34.20
N LEU A 276 -24.41 29.53 -35.07
CA LEU A 276 -25.17 28.27 -35.10
C LEU A 276 -24.30 27.01 -35.30
N ALA A 277 -23.06 27.16 -35.77
CA ALA A 277 -22.09 26.07 -35.81
C ALA A 277 -21.57 25.70 -34.42
N ASP A 278 -21.47 26.68 -33.51
CA ASP A 278 -21.08 26.47 -32.11
C ASP A 278 -22.19 25.71 -31.34
N GLU A 279 -23.48 25.93 -31.64
CA GLU A 279 -24.59 25.13 -31.07
C GLU A 279 -24.58 23.66 -31.52
N ILE A 280 -24.05 23.38 -32.72
CA ILE A 280 -23.91 22.01 -33.26
C ILE A 280 -22.66 21.33 -32.67
N GLU A 281 -21.57 22.09 -32.45
CA GLU A 281 -20.34 21.60 -31.81
C GLU A 281 -20.55 21.33 -30.31
N GLU A 282 -21.33 22.17 -29.63
CA GLU A 282 -21.84 21.99 -28.26
C GLU A 282 -22.70 20.72 -28.12
N GLN A 283 -23.35 20.28 -29.21
CA GLN A 283 -24.12 19.03 -29.27
C GLN A 283 -23.32 17.79 -29.70
N GLN A 284 -22.11 17.90 -30.25
CA GLN A 284 -21.42 16.75 -30.87
C GLN A 284 -19.95 16.49 -30.52
N GLY A 285 -19.19 17.39 -29.89
CA GLY A 285 -17.71 17.29 -30.00
C GLY A 285 -16.86 17.27 -28.72
N HIS A 286 -17.39 17.67 -27.57
CA HIS A 286 -16.53 17.90 -26.40
C HIS A 286 -16.56 16.69 -25.48
N ASN A 287 -15.63 15.75 -25.65
CA ASN A 287 -15.45 14.69 -24.67
C ASN A 287 -14.29 14.97 -23.69
N PRO A 288 -14.49 15.80 -22.64
CA PRO A 288 -13.49 15.99 -21.59
C PRO A 288 -13.20 14.69 -20.81
N GLU A 289 -13.95 13.60 -21.03
CA GLU A 289 -13.65 12.28 -20.46
C GLU A 289 -12.31 11.74 -20.97
N GLU A 290 -11.88 12.08 -22.19
CA GLU A 290 -10.58 11.63 -22.73
C GLU A 290 -9.40 12.05 -21.84
N ILE A 291 -9.53 13.16 -21.11
CA ILE A 291 -8.53 13.65 -20.16
C ILE A 291 -8.44 12.70 -18.95
N MET A 292 -9.58 12.28 -18.40
CA MET A 292 -9.64 11.32 -17.30
C MET A 292 -9.18 9.92 -17.74
N GLU A 293 -9.59 9.50 -18.93
CA GLU A 293 -9.15 8.25 -19.55
C GLU A 293 -7.62 8.25 -19.76
N THR A 294 -7.05 9.38 -20.19
CA THR A 294 -5.61 9.54 -20.36
C THR A 294 -4.88 9.53 -19.02
N LEU A 295 -5.39 10.24 -18.01
CA LEU A 295 -4.84 10.24 -16.65
C LEU A 295 -4.75 8.82 -16.07
N LEU A 296 -5.82 8.04 -16.20
CA LEU A 296 -5.87 6.67 -15.71
C LEU A 296 -5.15 5.67 -16.63
N GLY A 297 -5.05 5.97 -17.92
CA GLY A 297 -4.50 5.07 -18.95
C GLY A 297 -5.49 4.01 -19.44
N ARG A 298 -6.77 4.10 -19.05
CA ARG A 298 -7.85 3.24 -19.56
C ARG A 298 -9.21 3.94 -19.49
N LYS A 299 -10.14 3.42 -20.28
CA LYS A 299 -11.56 3.79 -20.24
C LYS A 299 -12.33 2.93 -19.23
N ILE A 300 -13.20 3.58 -18.47
CA ILE A 300 -14.24 2.92 -17.66
C ILE A 300 -15.55 3.10 -18.41
N GLU A 301 -16.22 2.01 -18.74
CA GLU A 301 -17.50 2.04 -19.46
C GLU A 301 -18.56 2.75 -18.61
N ASN A 302 -19.16 3.82 -19.15
CA ASN A 302 -20.07 4.72 -18.43
C ASN A 302 -19.47 5.27 -17.12
N GLY A 303 -18.15 5.47 -17.11
CA GLY A 303 -17.41 5.90 -15.94
C GLY A 303 -17.70 7.35 -15.58
N VAL A 304 -17.89 7.63 -14.29
CA VAL A 304 -18.00 8.98 -13.74
C VAL A 304 -16.75 9.35 -12.95
N TRP A 305 -16.51 10.65 -12.74
CA TRP A 305 -15.24 11.15 -12.16
C TRP A 305 -14.78 10.43 -10.89
N TRP A 306 -15.70 10.04 -9.99
CA TRP A 306 -15.33 9.42 -8.73
C TRP A 306 -14.82 7.99 -8.90
N GLN A 307 -15.22 7.29 -9.97
CA GLN A 307 -14.68 5.97 -10.32
C GLN A 307 -13.24 6.11 -10.82
N TYR A 308 -13.02 7.05 -11.76
CA TYR A 308 -11.67 7.39 -12.22
C TYR A 308 -10.76 7.84 -11.08
N LEU A 309 -11.29 8.64 -10.12
CA LEU A 309 -10.52 9.08 -8.96
C LEU A 309 -10.12 7.91 -8.06
N LYS A 310 -11.02 6.95 -7.80
CA LYS A 310 -10.72 5.77 -6.99
C LYS A 310 -9.71 4.85 -7.65
N ASP A 311 -9.84 4.63 -8.96
CA ASP A 311 -8.90 3.80 -9.71
C ASP A 311 -7.52 4.48 -9.78
N LEU A 312 -7.50 5.80 -10.00
CA LEU A 312 -6.26 6.57 -9.98
C LEU A 312 -5.61 6.54 -8.58
N ALA A 313 -6.39 6.71 -7.51
CA ALA A 313 -5.87 6.65 -6.13
C ALA A 313 -5.36 5.25 -5.74
N TYR A 314 -5.87 4.20 -6.38
CA TYR A 314 -5.40 2.83 -6.17
C TYR A 314 -4.06 2.57 -6.87
N GLU A 315 -3.92 3.03 -8.13
CA GLU A 315 -2.71 2.80 -8.92
C GLU A 315 -1.59 3.79 -8.62
N HIS A 316 -1.96 5.07 -8.51
CA HIS A 316 -1.05 6.19 -8.37
C HIS A 316 -1.55 7.12 -7.26
N PRO A 317 -1.44 6.72 -5.97
CA PRO A 317 -2.04 7.45 -4.86
C PRO A 317 -1.73 8.94 -4.87
N ALA A 318 -0.47 9.32 -5.10
CA ALA A 318 -0.06 10.72 -5.11
C ALA A 318 -0.62 11.52 -6.30
N GLY A 319 -1.04 10.86 -7.38
CA GLY A 319 -1.60 11.50 -8.57
C GLY A 319 -2.86 12.33 -8.27
N VAL A 320 -3.62 11.94 -7.25
CA VAL A 320 -4.82 12.68 -6.84
C VAL A 320 -4.54 14.09 -6.31
N LEU A 321 -3.29 14.37 -5.92
CA LEU A 321 -2.88 15.67 -5.36
C LEU A 321 -2.62 16.71 -6.46
N PHE A 322 -2.50 16.28 -7.71
CA PHE A 322 -2.15 17.13 -8.86
C PHE A 322 -3.30 17.32 -9.85
N ILE A 323 -4.50 16.90 -9.47
CA ILE A 323 -5.69 17.03 -10.29
C ILE A 323 -6.73 17.89 -9.58
N ALA A 324 -7.71 18.38 -10.33
CA ALA A 324 -8.87 19.09 -9.82
C ALA A 324 -10.14 18.56 -10.45
N ARG A 325 -11.25 18.62 -9.70
CA ARG A 325 -12.60 18.42 -10.24
C ARG A 325 -13.04 19.69 -10.96
N GLN A 326 -13.54 19.54 -12.18
CA GLN A 326 -14.12 20.62 -12.97
C GLN A 326 -15.45 20.19 -13.58
N ARG A 327 -16.40 21.12 -13.69
CA ARG A 327 -17.76 20.87 -14.20
C ARG A 327 -17.88 21.54 -15.56
N PHE A 328 -18.38 20.78 -16.53
CA PHE A 328 -18.72 21.22 -17.88
C PHE A 328 -20.15 20.77 -18.17
N GLY A 329 -21.09 21.72 -18.21
CA GLY A 329 -22.52 21.42 -18.29
C GLY A 329 -22.97 20.54 -17.12
N GLU A 330 -23.49 19.34 -17.44
CA GLU A 330 -23.91 18.34 -16.44
C GLU A 330 -22.83 17.32 -16.09
N HIS A 331 -21.66 17.38 -16.73
CA HIS A 331 -20.56 16.45 -16.52
C HIS A 331 -19.52 17.03 -15.56
N GLU A 332 -19.01 16.19 -14.67
CA GLU A 332 -17.83 16.49 -13.86
C GLU A 332 -16.67 15.62 -14.33
N VAL A 333 -15.50 16.25 -14.47
CA VAL A 333 -14.27 15.60 -14.93
C VAL A 333 -13.11 15.91 -13.99
N LEU A 334 -12.10 15.04 -14.02
CA LEU A 334 -10.81 15.27 -13.38
C LEU A 334 -9.85 15.81 -14.42
N MET A 335 -9.18 16.91 -14.08
CA MET A 335 -8.19 17.54 -14.95
C MET A 335 -6.88 17.78 -14.21
N PRO A 336 -5.72 17.59 -14.88
CA PRO A 336 -4.45 18.11 -14.42
C PRO A 336 -4.54 19.58 -14.03
N ARG A 337 -3.93 19.96 -12.91
CA ARG A 337 -3.84 21.36 -12.51
C ARG A 337 -2.58 21.57 -11.67
N LEU A 338 -1.79 22.58 -12.00
CA LEU A 338 -0.57 22.90 -11.24
C LEU A 338 -0.53 24.40 -10.92
N LEU A 339 0.01 24.74 -9.75
CA LEU A 339 0.46 26.09 -9.48
C LEU A 339 1.78 26.35 -10.21
N GLU A 340 1.81 27.41 -11.02
CA GLU A 340 3.02 27.84 -11.71
C GLU A 340 4.14 28.17 -10.71
N GLY A 341 5.36 27.69 -10.98
CA GLY A 341 6.51 27.91 -10.11
C GLY A 341 6.56 27.06 -8.83
N SER A 342 5.57 26.20 -8.56
CA SER A 342 5.61 25.28 -7.41
C SER A 342 6.69 24.21 -7.61
N SER A 343 7.56 23.99 -6.62
CA SER A 343 8.63 22.97 -6.73
C SER A 343 8.14 21.55 -6.47
N VAL A 344 7.00 21.37 -5.79
CA VAL A 344 6.36 20.04 -5.56
C VAL A 344 6.19 19.25 -6.87
N PRO A 345 5.43 19.73 -7.88
CA PRO A 345 5.27 19.00 -9.14
C PRO A 345 6.57 18.87 -9.93
N ALA A 346 7.47 19.86 -9.85
CA ALA A 346 8.76 19.82 -10.53
C ALA A 346 9.67 18.70 -10.00
N LYS A 347 9.79 18.55 -8.67
CA LYS A 347 10.58 17.48 -8.05
C LYS A 347 10.05 16.08 -8.38
N LEU A 348 8.75 15.97 -8.64
CA LEU A 348 8.05 14.75 -9.06
C LEU A 348 7.98 14.55 -10.58
N GLY A 349 8.58 15.45 -11.36
CA GLY A 349 8.68 15.32 -12.82
C GLY A 349 7.40 15.67 -13.59
N LEU A 350 6.39 16.26 -12.94
CA LEU A 350 5.08 16.55 -13.53
C LEU A 350 5.05 17.81 -14.39
N THR A 351 6.02 18.71 -14.24
CA THR A 351 6.18 19.88 -15.10
C THR A 351 6.77 19.47 -16.45
N GLN A 352 6.37 20.15 -17.54
CA GLN A 352 7.08 20.01 -18.81
C GLN A 352 8.45 20.68 -18.67
N ASP A 353 9.53 19.99 -19.05
CA ASP A 353 10.84 20.63 -19.12
C ASP A 353 10.74 21.74 -20.16
N SER A 354 10.91 22.99 -19.73
CA SER A 354 11.15 24.07 -20.68
C SER A 354 12.45 23.73 -21.40
N PRO A 355 12.49 23.65 -22.75
CA PRO A 355 13.77 23.54 -23.43
C PRO A 355 14.59 24.75 -23.00
N THR A 356 15.72 24.49 -22.35
CA THR A 356 16.69 25.53 -21.99
C THR A 356 17.04 26.27 -23.28
N PRO A 357 16.73 27.57 -23.41
CA PRO A 357 17.16 28.32 -24.58
C PRO A 357 18.69 28.30 -24.59
N ALA A 358 19.25 27.78 -25.68
CA ALA A 358 20.69 27.77 -25.95
C ALA A 358 21.24 29.19 -26.10
#